data_AF-A0A2S7QCJ7-F1
#
_entry.id   AF-A0A2S7QCJ7-F1
#
_cell.length_a   1.000
_cell.length_b   1.000
_cell.length_c   1.000
_cell.angle_alpha   90.00
_cell.angle_beta   90.00
_cell.angle_gamma   90.00
#
_symmetry.space_group_name_H-M   'P 1'
#
loop_
_entity.id
_entity.type
_entity.pdbx_description
1 polymer ?
#
loop_
_entity_poly.entity_id
_entity_poly.type
_entity_poly.pdbx_seq_one_letter_code
_entity_poly.pdbx_strand_id
1 'polypeptide(L)'
;MQGTPNFTILDDEKDIANAFREFVKVHQALLNILIGKAGLFNTVPLIGQPVAQVLRSLEGVVDTIALGLINSIDDATVSASMTADAGSLKGSVTLAISTYSGLQV
;
A
#
# COMPACT_ATOMS: atom_id res chain seq x y z
N MET A 1 -7.60 -7.94 11.94
CA MET A 1 -7.58 -9.40 12.18
C MET A 1 -7.51 -9.62 13.69
N GLN A 2 -8.65 -9.64 14.38
CA GLN A 2 -8.67 -9.79 15.83
C GLN A 2 -8.65 -11.29 16.17
N GLY A 3 -7.69 -11.72 16.99
CA GLY A 3 -7.57 -13.11 17.47
C GLY A 3 -6.68 -14.03 16.63
N THR A 4 -5.90 -13.52 15.68
CA THR A 4 -4.83 -14.31 15.05
C THR A 4 -3.67 -14.44 16.04
N PRO A 5 -3.21 -15.66 16.38
CA PRO A 5 -2.03 -15.85 17.21
C PRO A 5 -0.80 -15.23 16.55
N ASN A 6 0.15 -14.75 17.36
CA ASN A 6 1.43 -14.28 16.85
C ASN A 6 2.22 -15.44 16.24
N PHE A 7 2.94 -15.15 15.16
CA PHE A 7 4.01 -16.00 14.67
C PHE A 7 5.19 -15.89 15.63
N THR A 8 5.76 -17.03 16.03
CA THR A 8 6.85 -17.10 17.02
C THR A 8 8.08 -17.84 16.48
N ILE A 9 7.99 -18.36 15.26
CA ILE A 9 9.09 -19.00 14.55
C ILE A 9 9.70 -17.94 13.63
N LEU A 10 10.93 -17.54 13.93
CA LEU A 10 11.62 -16.44 13.23
C LEU A 10 11.70 -16.63 11.71
N ASP A 11 11.84 -17.86 11.23
CA ASP A 11 11.92 -18.12 9.79
C ASP A 11 10.56 -17.94 9.10
N ASP A 12 9.45 -18.32 9.75
CA ASP A 12 8.09 -18.05 9.25
C ASP A 12 7.81 -16.54 9.18
N GLU A 13 8.26 -15.78 10.20
CA GLU A 13 8.13 -14.33 10.22
C GLU A 13 8.89 -13.65 9.06
N LYS A 14 10.11 -14.12 8.77
CA LYS A 14 10.90 -13.63 7.63
C LYS A 14 10.23 -13.95 6.30
N ASP A 15 9.64 -15.13 6.15
CA ASP A 15 8.93 -15.52 4.93
C ASP A 15 7.69 -14.64 4.71
N ILE A 16 6.94 -14.34 5.78
CA ILE A 16 5.82 -13.39 5.73
C ILE A 16 6.31 -11.99 5.35
N ALA A 17 7.39 -11.50 5.96
CA ALA A 17 7.95 -10.20 5.63
C ALA A 17 8.45 -10.13 4.17
N ASN A 18 9.04 -11.20 3.65
CA ASN A 18 9.46 -11.28 2.26
C ASN A 18 8.28 -11.27 1.29
N ALA A 19 7.21 -12.02 1.59
CA ALA A 19 5.99 -12.00 0.81
C ALA A 19 5.32 -10.61 0.83
N PHE A 20 5.27 -9.97 2.01
CA PHE A 20 4.75 -8.61 2.15
C PHE A 20 5.57 -7.59 1.36
N ARG A 21 6.91 -7.71 1.36
CA ARG A 21 7.78 -6.86 0.55
C ARG A 21 7.52 -7.00 -0.95
N GLU A 22 7.27 -8.21 -1.44
CA GLU A 22 6.94 -8.44 -2.84
C GLU A 22 5.55 -7.85 -3.19
N PHE A 23 4.58 -8.02 -2.30
CA PHE A 23 3.28 -7.36 -2.40
C PHE A 23 3.42 -5.84 -2.53
N VAL A 24 4.27 -5.21 -1.69
CA VAL A 24 4.57 -3.78 -1.74
C VAL A 24 5.16 -3.38 -3.09
N LYS A 25 6.17 -4.10 -3.59
CA LYS A 25 6.80 -3.79 -4.89
C LYS A 25 5.81 -3.82 -6.05
N VAL A 26 4.97 -4.86 -6.13
CA VAL A 26 3.98 -5.00 -7.20
C VAL A 26 2.96 -3.86 -7.15
N HIS A 27 2.49 -3.49 -5.95
CA HIS A 27 1.57 -2.35 -5.79
C HIS A 27 2.23 -1.02 -6.15
N GLN A 28 3.48 -0.79 -5.75
CA GLN A 28 4.21 0.41 -6.14
C GLN A 28 4.41 0.50 -7.65
N ALA A 29 4.70 -0.61 -8.33
CA ALA A 29 4.78 -0.64 -9.79
C ALA A 29 3.45 -0.23 -10.45
N LEU A 30 2.32 -0.77 -9.97
CA LEU A 30 1.00 -0.38 -10.44
C LEU A 30 0.71 1.11 -10.20
N LEU A 31 0.99 1.62 -9.00
CA LEU A 31 0.75 3.01 -8.62
C LEU A 31 1.59 3.97 -9.46
N ASN A 32 2.87 3.64 -9.72
CA ASN A 32 3.74 4.41 -10.60
C ASN A 32 3.21 4.46 -12.04
N ILE A 33 2.65 3.35 -12.55
CA ILE A 33 1.99 3.33 -13.86
C ILE A 33 0.77 4.25 -13.87
N LEU A 34 -0.07 4.19 -12.83
CA LEU A 34 -1.24 5.06 -12.71
C LEU A 34 -0.86 6.54 -12.65
N ILE A 35 0.13 6.90 -11.83
CA ILE A 35 0.67 8.26 -11.75
C ILE A 35 1.15 8.74 -13.13
N GLY A 36 1.94 7.93 -13.84
CA GLY A 36 2.41 8.29 -15.19
C GLY A 36 1.27 8.47 -16.21
N LYS A 37 0.19 7.68 -16.08
CA LYS A 37 -0.99 7.80 -16.95
C LYS A 37 -1.93 8.96 -16.58
N ALA A 38 -1.82 9.53 -15.38
CA ALA A 38 -2.64 10.67 -14.98
C ALA A 38 -2.49 11.86 -15.95
N GLY A 39 -1.29 12.07 -16.50
CA GLY A 39 -1.03 13.12 -17.50
C GLY A 39 -1.83 12.99 -18.80
N LEU A 40 -2.32 11.79 -19.13
CA LEU A 40 -3.20 11.56 -20.29
C LEU A 40 -4.64 12.02 -20.05
N PHE A 41 -5.04 12.18 -18.78
CA PHE A 41 -6.40 12.54 -18.40
C PHE A 41 -6.57 14.05 -18.12
N ASN A 42 -5.55 14.87 -18.36
CA ASN A 42 -5.64 16.34 -18.28
C ASN A 42 -6.66 16.93 -19.28
N THR A 43 -7.05 16.18 -20.31
CA THR A 43 -7.99 16.62 -21.35
C THR A 43 -9.35 15.95 -21.27
N VAL A 44 -9.53 14.98 -20.33
CA VAL A 44 -10.78 14.24 -20.17
C VAL A 44 -11.42 14.65 -18.85
N PRO A 45 -12.51 15.42 -18.89
CA PRO A 45 -13.12 15.92 -17.66
C PRO A 45 -13.68 14.76 -16.82
N LEU A 46 -13.75 14.98 -15.50
CA LEU A 46 -14.43 14.11 -14.52
C LEU A 46 -13.81 12.74 -14.19
N ILE A 47 -12.61 12.40 -14.69
CA ILE A 47 -11.95 11.11 -14.35
C ILE A 47 -11.18 11.16 -13.02
N GLY A 48 -10.64 12.33 -12.64
CA GLY A 48 -9.76 12.44 -11.47
C GLY A 48 -10.40 12.00 -10.14
N GLN A 49 -11.58 12.51 -9.83
CA GLN A 49 -12.24 12.27 -8.53
C GLN A 49 -12.66 10.80 -8.32
N PRO A 50 -13.32 10.13 -9.30
CA PRO A 50 -13.63 8.70 -9.16
C PRO A 50 -12.39 7.84 -8.91
N VAL A 51 -11.29 8.08 -9.64
CA VAL A 51 -10.05 7.31 -9.46
C VAL A 51 -9.45 7.58 -8.09
N ALA A 52 -9.39 8.84 -7.64
CA ALA A 52 -8.91 9.19 -6.30
C ALA A 52 -9.74 8.52 -5.19
N GLN A 53 -11.06 8.38 -5.37
CA GLN A 53 -11.93 7.70 -4.40
C GLN A 53 -11.62 6.20 -4.31
N VAL A 54 -11.41 5.53 -5.45
CA VAL A 54 -11.00 4.11 -5.46
C VAL A 54 -9.63 3.93 -4.81
N LEU A 55 -8.69 4.83 -5.08
CA LEU A 55 -7.35 4.79 -4.46
C LEU A 55 -7.41 4.98 -2.93
N ARG A 56 -8.31 5.82 -2.40
CA ARG A 56 -8.53 5.93 -0.95
C ARG A 56 -9.10 4.63 -0.36
N SER A 57 -10.03 3.99 -1.07
CA SER A 57 -10.54 2.67 -0.65
C SER A 57 -9.43 1.61 -0.64
N LEU A 58 -8.56 1.63 -1.65
CA LEU A 58 -7.40 0.74 -1.73
C LEU A 58 -6.44 0.99 -0.56
N GLU A 59 -6.14 2.25 -0.24
CA GLU A 59 -5.31 2.64 0.92
C GLU A 59 -5.84 2.01 2.21
N GLY A 60 -7.14 2.13 2.49
CA GLY A 60 -7.74 1.57 3.70
C GLY A 60 -7.63 0.04 3.78
N VAL A 61 -7.76 -0.67 2.66
CA VAL A 61 -7.58 -2.14 2.61
C VAL A 61 -6.12 -2.51 2.86
N VAL A 62 -5.19 -1.83 2.18
CA VAL A 62 -3.75 -2.07 2.32
C VAL A 62 -3.29 -1.77 3.76
N ASP A 63 -3.70 -0.65 4.35
CA ASP A 63 -3.37 -0.30 5.74
C ASP A 63 -3.89 -1.35 6.72
N THR A 64 -5.12 -1.86 6.50
CA THR A 64 -5.70 -2.91 7.36
C THR A 64 -4.91 -4.22 7.27
N ILE A 65 -4.49 -4.62 6.08
CA ILE A 65 -3.68 -5.83 5.87
C ILE A 65 -2.29 -5.63 6.49
N ALA A 66 -1.62 -4.52 6.20
CA ALA A 66 -0.28 -4.21 6.69
C ALA A 66 -0.24 -4.19 8.22
N LEU A 67 -1.15 -3.46 8.87
CA LEU A 67 -1.23 -3.43 10.33
C LEU A 67 -1.59 -4.79 10.93
N GLY A 68 -2.47 -5.55 10.26
CA GLY A 68 -2.82 -6.91 10.68
C GLY A 68 -1.60 -7.83 10.71
N LEU A 69 -0.78 -7.80 9.65
CA LEU A 69 0.42 -8.62 9.56
C LEU A 69 1.51 -8.14 10.53
N ILE A 70 1.79 -6.83 10.59
CA ILE A 70 2.79 -6.26 11.52
C ILE A 70 2.50 -6.66 12.97
N ASN A 71 1.24 -6.57 13.39
CA ASN A 71 0.83 -6.91 14.76
C ASN A 71 0.89 -8.42 15.07
N SER A 72 1.03 -9.28 14.05
CA SER A 72 1.16 -10.72 14.22
C SER A 72 2.60 -11.23 14.30
N ILE A 73 3.59 -10.36 14.12
CA ILE A 73 5.03 -10.69 14.17
C ILE A 73 5.57 -10.34 15.55
N ASP A 74 6.25 -11.29 16.19
CA ASP A 74 6.86 -11.14 17.52
C ASP A 74 8.26 -10.52 17.44
N ASP A 75 9.05 -10.88 16.41
CA ASP A 75 10.39 -10.30 16.23
C ASP A 75 10.33 -8.80 15.89
N ALA A 76 10.97 -7.98 16.74
CA ALA A 76 10.99 -6.53 16.63
C ALA A 76 11.70 -6.04 15.34
N THR A 77 12.68 -6.79 14.83
CA THR A 77 13.43 -6.41 13.63
C THR A 77 12.59 -6.69 12.38
N VAL A 78 11.93 -7.85 12.34
CA VAL A 78 11.05 -8.24 11.23
C VAL A 78 9.86 -7.29 11.16
N SER A 79 9.16 -7.05 12.27
CA SER A 79 8.03 -6.11 12.33
C SER A 79 8.42 -4.67 11.96
N ALA A 80 9.62 -4.20 12.35
CA ALA A 80 10.14 -2.89 11.94
C ALA A 80 10.37 -2.82 10.42
N SER A 81 10.89 -3.89 9.80
CA SER A 81 11.08 -3.94 8.35
C SER A 81 9.75 -3.88 7.59
N MET A 82 8.72 -4.58 8.07
CA MET A 82 7.38 -4.55 7.51
C MET A 82 6.72 -3.18 7.70
N THR A 83 6.96 -2.51 8.83
CA THR A 83 6.50 -1.13 9.06
C THR A 83 7.10 -0.16 8.06
N ALA A 84 8.40 -0.30 7.75
CA ALA A 84 9.05 0.51 6.72
C ALA A 84 8.49 0.23 5.32
N ASP A 85 8.29 -1.04 4.96
CA ASP A 85 7.69 -1.45 3.68
C ASP A 85 6.25 -0.91 3.54
N ALA A 86 5.44 -0.98 4.61
CA ALA A 86 4.09 -0.42 4.65
C ALA A 86 4.07 1.11 4.47
N GLY A 87 4.98 1.82 5.17
CA GLY A 87 5.13 3.27 5.03
C GLY A 87 5.52 3.69 3.61
N SER A 88 6.40 2.92 2.96
CA SER A 88 6.80 3.14 1.56
C SER A 88 5.62 2.99 0.60
N LEU A 89 4.82 1.93 0.75
CA LEU A 89 3.61 1.73 -0.06
C LEU A 89 2.58 2.84 0.16
N LYS A 90 2.33 3.21 1.42
CA LYS A 90 1.42 4.31 1.78
C LYS A 90 1.81 5.62 1.09
N GLY A 91 3.11 5.93 1.05
CA GLY A 91 3.64 7.08 0.33
C GLY A 91 3.28 7.06 -1.16
N SER A 92 3.45 5.91 -1.83
CA SER A 92 3.07 5.75 -3.24
C SER A 92 1.56 5.88 -3.47
N VAL A 93 0.73 5.32 -2.60
CA VAL A 93 -0.74 5.44 -2.70
C VAL A 93 -1.17 6.89 -2.51
N THR A 94 -0.61 7.57 -1.51
CA THR A 94 -0.88 8.99 -1.23
C THR A 94 -0.52 9.87 -2.43
N LEU A 95 0.64 9.62 -3.07
CA LEU A 95 1.05 10.33 -4.26
C LEU A 95 0.08 10.10 -5.43
N ALA A 96 -0.38 8.87 -5.65
CA ALA A 96 -1.36 8.57 -6.67
C ALA A 96 -2.70 9.28 -6.40
N ILE A 97 -3.20 9.24 -5.16
CA ILE A 97 -4.42 9.96 -4.75
C ILE A 97 -4.29 11.45 -5.03
N SER A 98 -3.17 12.06 -4.64
CA SER A 98 -2.90 13.48 -4.86
C SER A 98 -2.89 13.83 -6.35
N THR A 99 -2.19 13.01 -7.16
CA THR A 99 -2.09 13.19 -8.60
C THR A 99 -3.48 13.20 -9.27
N TYR A 100 -4.32 12.21 -8.98
CA TYR A 100 -5.67 12.13 -9.56
C TYR A 100 -6.64 13.16 -8.96
N SER A 101 -6.48 13.51 -7.69
CA SER A 101 -7.30 14.55 -7.06
C SER A 101 -7.03 15.93 -7.67
N GLY A 102 -5.83 16.19 -8.19
CA GLY A 102 -5.45 17.44 -8.83
C GLY A 102 -5.98 17.63 -10.26
N LEU A 103 -6.55 16.61 -10.89
CA LEU A 103 -7.05 16.66 -12.28
C LEU A 103 -8.43 17.37 -12.42
N GLN A 104 -8.76 18.33 -11.57
CA GLN A 104 -10.09 18.98 -11.54
C GLN A 104 -10.31 20.07 -12.61
N VAL A 105 -9.85 19.86 -13.85
CA VAL A 105 -10.16 20.73 -15.00
C VAL A 105 -11.19 20.12 -15.93
#